data_AF-A0A8S3QTL4-F1
#
_entry.id   AF-A0A8S3QTL4-F1
#
_cell.length_a   1.000
_cell.length_b   1.000
_cell.length_c   1.000
_cell.angle_alpha   90.00
_cell.angle_beta   90.00
_cell.angle_gamma   90.00
#
_symmetry.space_group_name_H-M   'P 1'
#
loop_
_entity.id
_entity.type
_entity.pdbx_description
1 polymer ?
#
loop_
_entity_poly.entity_id
_entity_poly.type
_entity_poly.pdbx_seq_one_letter_code
_entity_poly.pdbx_strand_id
1 'polypeptide(L)'
;MLLHQTTEYNSHGELNDCNFECQTDWDRLEQWNSPRFFQTHLPLMYLPTKHVENGYKIIYLNRNPKDRAVSNFHFMHKKGVPVGSWNDFFDNFVLNDSFYGGWFSFTKEFEKAVSQKRNNILPITFENLTTASIPTIRELATFLGVSADDRYIHDIADKCSFTNMKNNKTDVPSTINSGKTVIWRKGIIGDWKNLFTVAQNEKFDQMYEQEMKGCDVQFTYNA
;
A
#
# COMPACT_ATOMS: atom_id res chain seq x y z
N MET A 1 -16.24 -0.16 -1.33
CA MET A 1 -17.14 -0.09 -0.16
C MET A 1 -17.57 1.35 0.13
N LEU A 2 -16.72 2.22 0.70
CA LEU A 2 -17.10 3.60 1.07
C LEU A 2 -17.87 4.37 -0.02
N LEU A 3 -17.32 4.48 -1.23
CA LEU A 3 -17.95 5.26 -2.33
C LEU A 3 -19.31 4.69 -2.79
N HIS A 4 -19.55 3.40 -2.56
CA HIS A 4 -20.78 2.71 -2.98
C HIS A 4 -21.78 2.52 -1.82
N GLN A 5 -21.41 2.94 -0.61
CA GLN A 5 -22.23 2.77 0.60
C GLN A 5 -22.73 1.32 0.80
N THR A 6 -21.90 0.34 0.41
CA THR A 6 -22.13 -1.09 0.62
C THR A 6 -20.89 -1.75 1.23
N THR A 7 -21.10 -2.83 1.97
CA THR A 7 -20.05 -3.71 2.51
C THR A 7 -19.88 -4.99 1.70
N GLU A 8 -20.61 -5.11 0.59
CA GLU A 8 -20.48 -6.24 -0.32
C GLU A 8 -19.15 -6.17 -1.08
N TYR A 9 -18.51 -7.33 -1.17
CA TYR A 9 -17.40 -7.56 -2.08
C TYR A 9 -17.92 -7.53 -3.51
N ASN A 10 -17.24 -6.81 -4.40
CA ASN A 10 -17.67 -6.78 -5.79
C ASN A 10 -17.07 -7.98 -6.53
N SER A 11 -17.92 -8.95 -6.89
CA SER A 11 -17.51 -10.18 -7.58
C SER A 11 -17.13 -9.97 -9.04
N HIS A 12 -17.47 -8.81 -9.59
CA HIS A 12 -17.08 -8.40 -10.93
C HIS A 12 -16.17 -7.18 -10.78
N GLY A 13 -15.07 -7.14 -11.53
CA GLY A 13 -14.25 -5.93 -11.67
C GLY A 13 -14.99 -4.81 -12.43
N GLU A 14 -16.27 -4.58 -12.10
CA GLU A 14 -17.10 -3.43 -12.50
C GLU A 14 -16.69 -2.16 -11.78
N LEU A 15 -15.73 -2.25 -10.86
CA LEU A 15 -14.97 -1.08 -10.52
C LEU A 15 -14.19 -0.66 -11.76
N ASN A 16 -14.34 0.61 -12.11
CA ASN A 16 -13.44 1.34 -12.99
C ASN A 16 -12.07 1.49 -12.29
N ASP A 17 -11.48 0.34 -11.96
CA ASP A 17 -10.28 0.10 -11.20
C ASP A 17 -9.19 -0.37 -12.15
N CYS A 18 -8.16 0.44 -12.27
CA CYS A 18 -7.05 0.16 -13.15
C CYS A 18 -5.75 0.26 -12.35
N ASN A 19 -4.87 -0.73 -12.54
CA ASN A 19 -3.48 -0.57 -12.16
C ASN A 19 -2.75 0.13 -13.30
N PHE A 20 -2.34 1.39 -13.09
CA PHE A 20 -1.64 2.19 -14.10
C PHE A 20 -0.41 1.46 -14.69
N GLU A 21 0.27 0.64 -13.89
CA GLU A 21 1.49 -0.09 -14.30
C GLU A 21 1.20 -1.29 -15.21
N CYS A 22 -0.04 -1.75 -15.24
CA CYS A 22 -0.44 -2.95 -15.97
C CYS A 22 -1.55 -2.67 -17.00
N GLN A 23 -1.86 -1.39 -17.26
CA GLN A 23 -2.90 -1.04 -18.23
C GLN A 23 -2.36 -1.06 -19.64
N THR A 24 -3.01 -1.87 -20.48
CA THR A 24 -2.68 -1.98 -21.91
C THR A 24 -3.78 -1.45 -22.82
N ASP A 25 -4.94 -1.08 -22.29
CA ASP A 25 -6.12 -0.66 -23.05
C ASP A 25 -6.66 0.70 -22.54
N TRP A 26 -6.05 1.78 -23.03
CA TRP A 26 -6.39 3.14 -22.61
C TRP A 26 -7.74 3.62 -23.14
N ASP A 27 -8.16 3.14 -24.32
CA ASP A 27 -9.44 3.52 -24.94
C ASP A 27 -10.64 3.06 -24.10
N ARG A 28 -10.51 1.91 -23.44
CA ARG A 28 -11.51 1.43 -22.48
C ARG A 28 -11.67 2.34 -21.26
N LEU A 29 -10.59 2.99 -20.81
CA LEU A 29 -10.63 3.89 -19.63
C LEU A 29 -11.41 5.19 -19.89
N GLU A 30 -11.50 5.61 -21.15
CA GLU A 30 -12.27 6.80 -21.52
C GLU A 30 -13.79 6.57 -21.41
N GLN A 31 -14.22 5.31 -21.51
CA GLN A 31 -15.63 4.91 -21.40
C GLN A 31 -16.11 4.77 -19.95
N TRP A 32 -15.20 4.85 -18.98
CA TRP A 32 -15.48 4.65 -17.57
C TRP A 32 -16.15 5.87 -16.94
N ASN A 33 -17.34 5.67 -16.37
CA ASN A 33 -18.04 6.68 -15.58
C ASN A 33 -17.25 7.04 -14.30
N SER A 34 -17.36 8.30 -13.87
CA SER A 34 -16.83 8.75 -12.58
C SER A 34 -17.72 8.32 -11.42
N PRO A 35 -17.17 8.13 -10.20
CA PRO A 35 -15.75 8.23 -9.85
C PRO A 35 -14.94 7.01 -10.33
N ARG A 36 -13.70 7.25 -10.77
CA ARG A 36 -12.74 6.21 -11.18
C ARG A 36 -11.68 6.05 -10.11
N PHE A 37 -11.23 4.82 -9.89
CA PHE A 37 -10.17 4.54 -8.93
C PHE A 37 -8.97 3.93 -9.65
N PHE A 38 -7.79 4.39 -9.27
CA PHE A 38 -6.57 3.97 -9.90
C PHE A 38 -5.57 3.59 -8.82
N GLN A 39 -4.91 2.46 -9.01
CA GLN A 39 -3.83 2.00 -8.17
C GLN A 39 -2.51 2.10 -8.94
N THR A 40 -1.44 2.44 -8.23
CA THR A 40 -0.09 2.43 -8.78
C THR A 40 0.94 2.35 -7.65
N HIS A 41 2.13 1.82 -7.94
CA HIS A 41 3.33 1.90 -7.12
C HIS A 41 4.36 2.88 -7.70
N LEU A 42 4.01 3.64 -8.74
CA LEU A 42 4.88 4.66 -9.32
C LEU A 42 5.14 5.79 -8.31
N PRO A 43 6.40 6.25 -8.19
CA PRO A 43 6.74 7.49 -7.47
C PRO A 43 5.88 8.68 -7.91
N LEU A 44 5.67 9.64 -6.99
CA LEU A 44 4.79 10.80 -7.21
C LEU A 44 5.23 11.61 -8.44
N MET A 45 6.53 11.67 -8.74
CA MET A 45 7.12 12.37 -9.87
C MET A 45 6.72 11.79 -11.23
N TYR A 46 6.29 10.52 -11.27
CA TYR A 46 5.82 9.88 -12.50
C TYR A 46 4.30 9.93 -12.65
N LEU A 47 3.57 10.40 -11.63
CA LEU A 47 2.14 10.62 -11.77
C LEU A 47 1.89 11.85 -12.67
N PRO A 48 0.83 11.84 -13.50
CA PRO A 48 0.60 12.95 -14.40
C PRO A 48 0.39 14.25 -13.60
N THR A 49 1.16 15.28 -13.91
CA THR A 49 1.21 16.55 -13.15
C THR A 49 -0.19 17.16 -12.95
N LYS A 50 -1.04 17.09 -13.97
CA LYS A 50 -2.44 17.53 -13.88
C LYS A 50 -3.22 16.84 -12.75
N HIS A 51 -2.93 15.58 -12.44
CA HIS A 51 -3.61 14.88 -11.35
C HIS A 51 -3.11 15.35 -9.98
N VAL A 52 -1.80 15.54 -9.87
CA VAL A 52 -1.13 16.00 -8.66
C VAL A 52 -1.51 17.45 -8.32
N GLU A 53 -1.59 18.32 -9.34
CA GLU A 53 -1.84 19.77 -9.20
C GLU A 53 -3.33 20.15 -9.24
N ASN A 54 -4.17 19.45 -10.02
CA ASN A 54 -5.61 19.80 -10.12
C ASN A 54 -6.45 19.29 -8.94
N GLY A 55 -5.82 18.84 -7.85
CA GLY A 55 -6.52 18.49 -6.63
C GLY A 55 -7.28 17.15 -6.66
N TYR A 56 -6.90 16.22 -7.54
CA TYR A 56 -7.41 14.85 -7.42
C TYR A 56 -6.93 14.24 -6.10
N LYS A 57 -7.82 13.49 -5.46
CA LYS A 57 -7.56 12.84 -4.17
C LYS A 57 -6.61 11.66 -4.37
N ILE A 58 -5.48 11.69 -3.69
CA ILE A 58 -4.46 10.65 -3.66
C ILE A 58 -4.43 10.07 -2.25
N ILE A 59 -4.58 8.75 -2.13
CA ILE A 59 -4.40 8.03 -0.87
C ILE A 59 -3.01 7.42 -0.92
N TYR A 60 -2.11 7.90 -0.07
CA TYR A 60 -0.74 7.43 0.04
C TYR A 60 -0.65 6.39 1.16
N LEU A 61 -0.70 5.11 0.78
CA LEU A 61 -0.53 4.01 1.73
C LEU A 61 0.95 3.64 1.84
N ASN A 62 1.51 3.76 3.05
CA ASN A 62 2.85 3.27 3.35
C ASN A 62 2.84 2.20 4.45
N ARG A 63 3.96 1.50 4.62
CA ARG A 63 4.17 0.47 5.63
C ARG A 63 5.61 0.57 6.13
N ASN A 64 5.85 0.16 7.37
CA ASN A 64 7.20 0.10 7.89
C ASN A 64 8.13 -0.70 6.94
N PRO A 65 9.33 -0.18 6.66
CA PRO A 65 10.16 -0.71 5.56
C PRO A 65 10.69 -2.11 5.83
N LYS A 66 10.82 -2.51 7.09
CA LYS A 66 11.31 -3.85 7.46
C LYS A 66 10.28 -4.93 7.13
N ASP A 67 9.02 -4.75 7.54
CA ASP A 67 7.95 -5.67 7.18
C ASP A 67 7.64 -5.63 5.67
N ARG A 68 7.79 -4.46 5.05
CA ARG A 68 7.67 -4.31 3.60
C ARG A 68 8.73 -5.16 2.89
N ALA A 69 9.99 -5.12 3.34
CA ALA A 69 11.08 -5.93 2.79
C ALA A 69 10.79 -7.43 2.88
N VAL A 70 10.37 -7.92 4.06
CA VAL A 70 9.99 -9.32 4.25
C VAL A 70 8.80 -9.71 3.37
N SER A 71 7.80 -8.84 3.25
CA SER A 71 6.66 -9.09 2.37
C SER A 71 7.09 -9.22 0.91
N ASN A 72 7.99 -8.35 0.45
CA ASN A 72 8.48 -8.36 -0.94
C ASN A 72 9.32 -9.61 -1.23
N PHE A 73 10.23 -9.98 -0.33
CA PHE A 73 11.03 -11.21 -0.43
C PHE A 73 10.16 -12.44 -0.71
N HIS A 74 9.11 -12.64 0.10
CA HIS A 74 8.19 -13.76 -0.10
C HIS A 74 7.35 -13.62 -1.38
N PHE A 75 6.91 -12.40 -1.72
CA PHE A 75 6.14 -12.15 -2.94
C PHE A 75 6.95 -12.54 -4.19
N MET A 76 8.22 -12.13 -4.25
CA MET A 76 9.11 -12.41 -5.36
C MET A 76 9.44 -13.89 -5.50
N HIS A 77 9.78 -14.57 -4.40
CA HIS A 77 9.96 -16.01 -4.40
C HIS A 77 8.73 -16.74 -4.94
N LYS A 78 7.54 -16.31 -4.52
CA LYS A 78 6.28 -16.90 -4.95
C LYS A 78 5.99 -16.65 -6.44
N LYS A 79 6.42 -15.51 -6.97
CA LYS A 79 6.39 -15.20 -8.41
C LYS A 79 7.49 -15.93 -9.20
N GLY A 80 8.38 -16.66 -8.54
CA GLY A 80 9.49 -17.38 -9.17
C GLY A 80 10.65 -16.48 -9.58
N VAL A 81 10.72 -15.26 -9.06
CA VAL A 81 11.86 -14.36 -9.33
C VAL A 81 13.06 -14.85 -8.52
N PRO A 82 14.24 -15.05 -9.15
CA PRO A 82 15.41 -15.64 -8.49
C PRO A 82 16.13 -14.60 -7.62
N VAL A 83 15.58 -14.33 -6.43
CA VAL A 83 16.12 -13.35 -5.49
C VAL A 83 17.14 -13.91 -4.48
N GLY A 84 17.49 -15.19 -4.59
CA GLY A 84 18.43 -15.86 -3.70
C GLY A 84 17.88 -16.14 -2.31
N SER A 85 18.75 -16.28 -1.33
CA SER A 85 18.39 -16.41 0.08
C SER A 85 17.92 -15.07 0.67
N TRP A 86 17.42 -15.07 1.91
CA TRP A 86 17.12 -13.82 2.60
C TRP A 86 18.36 -12.91 2.73
N ASN A 87 19.55 -13.48 2.95
CA ASN A 87 20.78 -12.69 3.06
C ASN A 87 21.14 -12.05 1.71
N ASP A 88 21.03 -12.80 0.62
CA ASP A 88 21.24 -12.26 -0.73
C ASP A 88 20.22 -11.15 -1.03
N PHE A 89 18.96 -11.34 -0.62
CA PHE A 89 17.92 -10.35 -0.81
C PHE A 89 18.20 -9.08 0.01
N PHE A 90 18.59 -9.25 1.26
CA PHE A 90 18.90 -8.16 2.17
C PHE A 90 20.05 -7.30 1.63
N ASP A 91 21.17 -7.93 1.26
CA ASP A 91 22.34 -7.19 0.80
C ASP A 91 22.13 -6.55 -0.59
N ASN A 92 21.45 -7.24 -1.51
CA ASN A 92 21.30 -6.75 -2.88
C ASN A 92 20.11 -5.79 -3.08
N PHE A 93 19.05 -5.93 -2.29
CA PHE A 93 17.80 -5.18 -2.52
C PHE A 93 17.38 -4.29 -1.36
N VAL A 94 17.54 -4.76 -0.12
CA VAL A 94 17.14 -3.96 1.06
C VAL A 94 18.13 -2.83 1.29
N LEU A 95 19.43 -3.12 1.32
CA LEU A 95 20.46 -2.12 1.57
C LEU A 95 20.73 -1.18 0.38
N ASN A 96 20.49 -1.64 -0.85
CA ASN A 96 20.65 -0.80 -2.04
C ASN A 96 19.39 0.01 -2.38
N ASP A 97 18.32 -0.13 -1.57
CA ASP A 97 17.01 0.47 -1.81
C ASP A 97 16.53 0.36 -3.27
N SER A 98 16.73 -0.80 -3.89
CA SER A 98 16.70 -0.90 -5.36
C SER A 98 15.32 -1.26 -5.96
N PHE A 99 14.30 -1.40 -5.11
CA PHE A 99 12.99 -1.88 -5.53
C PHE A 99 12.03 -0.74 -5.90
N TYR A 100 11.49 -0.73 -7.13
CA TYR A 100 10.55 0.29 -7.64
C TYR A 100 11.03 1.74 -7.42
N GLY A 101 12.33 2.00 -7.61
CA GLY A 101 12.92 3.33 -7.39
C GLY A 101 13.26 3.66 -5.93
N GLY A 102 13.08 2.69 -5.02
CA GLY A 102 13.50 2.77 -3.64
C GLY A 102 12.43 3.31 -2.69
N TRP A 103 12.29 2.63 -1.55
CA TRP A 103 11.35 2.98 -0.50
C TRP A 103 11.69 4.32 0.16
N PHE A 104 12.97 4.65 0.34
CA PHE A 104 13.37 5.91 0.98
C PHE A 104 13.04 7.10 0.08
N SER A 105 13.42 7.02 -1.19
CA SER A 105 13.11 8.07 -2.18
C SER A 105 11.61 8.25 -2.34
N PHE A 106 10.87 7.14 -2.49
CA PHE A 106 9.42 7.15 -2.58
C PHE A 106 8.77 7.81 -1.35
N THR A 107 9.19 7.43 -0.14
CA THR A 107 8.62 7.98 1.10
C THR A 107 8.94 9.47 1.27
N LYS A 108 10.19 9.87 1.03
CA LYS A 108 10.61 11.28 1.10
C LYS A 108 9.81 12.17 0.16
N GLU A 109 9.48 11.67 -1.02
CA GLU A 109 8.72 12.44 -2.00
C GLU A 109 7.31 12.77 -1.50
N PHE A 110 6.61 11.77 -0.95
CA PHE A 110 5.28 11.97 -0.38
C PHE A 110 5.33 12.81 0.91
N GLU A 111 6.31 12.60 1.78
CA GLU A 111 6.50 13.43 2.99
C GLU A 111 6.69 14.91 2.64
N LYS A 112 7.50 15.19 1.61
CA LYS A 112 7.66 16.55 1.08
C LYS A 112 6.35 17.11 0.53
N ALA A 113 5.58 16.31 -0.20
CA ALA A 113 4.29 16.74 -0.74
C ALA A 113 3.26 17.04 0.38
N VAL A 114 3.21 16.21 1.42
CA VAL A 114 2.32 16.37 2.58
C VAL A 114 2.72 17.59 3.42
N SER A 115 4.02 17.76 3.71
CA SER A 115 4.53 18.93 4.48
C SER A 115 4.27 20.27 3.78
N GLN A 116 4.13 20.28 2.45
CA GLN A 116 3.69 21.43 1.66
C GLN A 116 2.17 21.71 1.77
N LYS A 117 1.46 21.03 2.67
CA LYS A 117 0.01 21.16 2.91
C LYS A 117 -0.82 20.88 1.65
N ARG A 118 -0.42 19.90 0.85
CA ARG A 118 -1.23 19.39 -0.26
C ARG A 118 -2.42 18.61 0.29
N ASN A 119 -3.53 19.31 0.50
CA ASN A 119 -4.76 18.75 1.08
C ASN A 119 -5.44 17.66 0.22
N ASN A 120 -4.95 17.43 -1.00
CA ASN A 120 -5.42 16.37 -1.88
C ASN A 120 -4.63 15.06 -1.72
N ILE A 121 -3.69 14.98 -0.77
CA ILE A 121 -2.94 13.77 -0.45
C ILE A 121 -3.25 13.36 1.00
N LEU A 122 -3.77 12.15 1.19
CA LEU A 122 -4.00 11.56 2.51
C LEU A 122 -2.94 10.48 2.79
N PRO A 123 -1.98 10.72 3.69
CA PRO A 123 -1.06 9.68 4.14
C PRO A 123 -1.77 8.72 5.09
N ILE A 124 -1.66 7.41 4.83
CA ILE A 124 -2.16 6.34 5.68
C ILE A 124 -1.05 5.31 5.86
N THR A 125 -0.93 4.73 7.04
CA THR A 125 -0.03 3.60 7.29
C THR A 125 -0.80 2.28 7.40
N PHE A 126 -0.21 1.20 6.90
CA PHE A 126 -0.72 -0.16 7.09
C PHE A 126 -0.90 -0.48 8.58
N GLU A 127 0.00 0.05 9.40
CA GLU A 127 -0.01 -0.11 10.84
C GLU A 127 -1.30 0.46 11.43
N ASN A 128 -1.67 1.70 11.08
CA ASN A 128 -2.91 2.32 11.55
C ASN A 128 -4.15 1.62 11.02
N LEU A 129 -4.14 1.14 9.76
CA LEU A 129 -5.24 0.33 9.24
C LEU A 129 -5.45 -0.97 10.02
N THR A 130 -4.41 -1.48 10.68
CA THR A 130 -4.46 -2.74 11.43
C THR A 130 -4.79 -2.50 12.91
N THR A 131 -4.14 -1.53 13.57
CA THR A 131 -4.29 -1.29 15.02
C THR A 131 -5.35 -0.25 15.36
N ALA A 132 -5.68 0.63 14.42
CA ALA A 132 -6.60 1.75 14.59
C ALA A 132 -7.53 1.87 13.35
N SER A 133 -8.11 0.75 12.93
CA SER A 133 -8.89 0.65 11.69
C SER A 133 -10.07 1.63 11.64
N ILE A 134 -10.86 1.72 12.72
CA ILE A 134 -12.05 2.58 12.82
C ILE A 134 -11.73 4.07 12.62
N PRO A 135 -10.82 4.70 13.38
CA PRO A 135 -10.48 6.10 13.14
C PRO A 135 -9.85 6.31 11.75
N THR A 136 -9.04 5.38 11.25
CA THR A 136 -8.43 5.47 9.91
C THR A 136 -9.48 5.43 8.80
N ILE A 137 -10.48 4.55 8.89
CA ILE A 137 -11.59 4.47 7.92
C ILE A 137 -12.46 5.73 7.99
N ARG A 138 -12.67 6.30 9.19
CA ARG A 138 -13.41 7.56 9.35
C ARG A 138 -12.69 8.74 8.71
N GLU A 139 -11.37 8.81 8.87
CA GLU A 139 -10.53 9.80 8.21
C GLU A 139 -10.61 9.65 6.68
N LEU A 140 -10.51 8.42 6.18
CA LEU A 140 -10.66 8.13 4.76
C LEU A 140 -12.03 8.55 4.22
N ALA A 141 -13.12 8.27 4.94
CA ALA A 141 -14.48 8.68 4.55
C ALA A 141 -14.59 10.22 4.47
N THR A 142 -14.03 10.91 5.47
CA THR A 142 -13.98 12.39 5.51
C THR A 142 -13.20 12.94 4.32
N PHE A 143 -12.00 12.41 4.07
CA PHE A 143 -11.16 12.81 2.95
C PHE A 143 -11.85 12.58 1.61
N LEU A 144 -12.54 11.45 1.44
CA LEU A 144 -13.32 11.13 0.24
C LEU A 144 -14.60 11.97 0.12
N GLY A 145 -15.05 12.64 1.18
CA GLY A 145 -16.28 13.43 1.20
C GLY A 145 -17.54 12.56 1.26
N VAL A 146 -17.43 11.37 1.85
CA VAL A 146 -18.52 10.40 1.99
C VAL A 146 -19.05 10.45 3.42
N SER A 147 -20.37 10.60 3.55
CA SER A 147 -21.05 10.41 4.84
C SER A 147 -21.08 8.91 5.17
N ALA A 148 -20.46 8.52 6.27
CA ALA A 148 -20.46 7.16 6.78
C ALA A 148 -20.74 7.20 8.28
N ASP A 149 -21.81 6.53 8.72
CA ASP A 149 -22.11 6.39 10.14
C ASP A 149 -21.18 5.36 10.81
N ASP A 150 -21.15 5.40 12.15
CA ASP A 150 -20.25 4.54 12.93
C ASP A 150 -20.50 3.05 12.68
N ARG A 151 -21.77 2.64 12.55
CA ARG A 151 -22.11 1.23 12.28
C ARG A 151 -21.51 0.79 10.95
N TYR A 152 -21.69 1.58 9.90
CA TYR A 152 -21.15 1.28 8.58
C TYR A 152 -19.62 1.27 8.56
N ILE A 153 -18.96 2.16 9.30
CA ILE A 153 -17.50 2.16 9.47
C ILE A 153 -17.03 0.86 10.15
N HIS A 154 -17.73 0.41 11.19
CA HIS A 154 -17.44 -0.87 11.86
C HIS A 154 -17.64 -2.07 10.94
N ASP A 155 -18.72 -2.08 10.15
CA ASP A 155 -18.99 -3.16 9.20
C ASP A 155 -17.91 -3.21 8.10
N ILE A 156 -17.44 -2.05 7.60
CA ILE A 156 -16.30 -1.99 6.68
C ILE A 156 -15.04 -2.55 7.33
N ALA A 157 -14.73 -2.14 8.56
CA ALA A 157 -13.53 -2.60 9.25
C ALA A 157 -13.53 -4.13 9.45
N ASP A 158 -14.67 -4.72 9.79
CA ASP A 158 -14.82 -6.17 9.90
C ASP A 158 -14.61 -6.84 8.53
N LYS A 159 -15.29 -6.38 7.48
CA LYS A 159 -15.13 -6.95 6.13
C LYS A 159 -13.71 -6.80 5.59
N CYS A 160 -13.08 -5.65 5.78
CA CYS A 160 -11.70 -5.42 5.35
C CYS A 160 -10.66 -6.03 6.29
N SER A 161 -11.06 -6.76 7.34
CA SER A 161 -10.12 -7.49 8.18
C SER A 161 -9.33 -8.53 7.39
N PHE A 162 -8.08 -8.77 7.79
CA PHE A 162 -7.20 -9.71 7.09
C PHE A 162 -7.84 -11.11 6.98
N THR A 163 -8.48 -11.59 8.05
CA THR A 163 -9.15 -12.89 8.08
C THR A 163 -10.28 -12.96 7.06
N ASN A 164 -11.16 -11.96 7.03
CA ASN A 164 -12.30 -11.93 6.11
C ASN A 164 -11.84 -11.78 4.66
N MET A 165 -10.89 -10.90 4.37
CA MET A 165 -10.33 -10.77 3.02
C MET A 165 -9.61 -12.04 2.54
N LYS A 166 -8.85 -12.71 3.42
CA LYS A 166 -8.15 -13.95 3.06
C LYS A 166 -9.12 -15.11 2.76
N ASN A 167 -10.28 -15.12 3.39
CA ASN A 167 -11.32 -16.11 3.15
C ASN A 167 -12.12 -15.79 1.87
N ASN A 168 -12.35 -14.50 1.57
CA ASN A 168 -13.03 -14.03 0.37
C ASN A 168 -12.07 -13.87 -0.82
N LYS A 169 -11.51 -14.98 -1.31
CA LYS A 169 -10.47 -15.03 -2.37
C LYS A 169 -10.94 -14.64 -3.78
N THR A 170 -12.21 -14.27 -3.95
CA THR A 170 -12.87 -14.09 -5.25
C THR A 170 -12.51 -12.79 -5.97
N ASP A 171 -11.97 -11.80 -5.26
CA ASP A 171 -11.91 -10.41 -5.75
C ASP A 171 -10.54 -9.99 -6.31
N VAL A 172 -9.62 -10.95 -6.51
CA VAL A 172 -8.33 -10.61 -7.09
C VAL A 172 -8.37 -10.90 -8.58
N PRO A 173 -8.14 -9.89 -9.44
CA PRO A 173 -7.99 -10.10 -10.88
C PRO A 173 -7.06 -11.29 -11.16
N SER A 174 -7.43 -12.14 -12.10
CA SER A 174 -6.65 -13.34 -12.49
C SER A 174 -5.21 -13.01 -12.93
N THR A 175 -4.97 -11.77 -13.37
CA THR A 175 -3.65 -11.20 -13.67
C THR A 175 -2.75 -11.08 -12.43
N ILE A 176 -3.35 -10.84 -11.25
CA ILE A 176 -2.66 -10.74 -9.96
C ILE A 176 -2.68 -12.10 -9.24
N ASN A 177 -3.79 -12.85 -9.33
CA ASN A 177 -3.97 -14.17 -8.74
C ASN A 177 -3.99 -15.28 -9.81
N SER A 178 -2.83 -15.59 -10.36
CA SER A 178 -2.63 -16.68 -11.34
C SER A 178 -2.66 -18.08 -10.71
N GLY A 179 -3.34 -18.26 -9.57
CA GLY A 179 -3.34 -19.50 -8.77
C GLY A 179 -2.01 -19.80 -8.06
N LYS A 180 -0.90 -19.20 -8.51
CA LYS A 180 0.44 -19.31 -7.90
C LYS A 180 0.73 -18.22 -6.87
N THR A 181 -0.15 -17.24 -6.70
CA THR A 181 0.14 -15.96 -6.05
C THR A 181 -0.85 -15.69 -4.92
N VAL A 182 -0.49 -16.14 -3.72
CA VAL A 182 -1.24 -15.81 -2.51
C VAL A 182 -0.78 -14.44 -2.06
N ILE A 183 -1.61 -13.42 -2.30
CA ILE A 183 -1.41 -12.06 -1.80
C ILE A 183 -1.45 -12.04 -0.26
N TRP A 184 -2.31 -12.88 0.33
CA TRP A 184 -2.52 -12.94 1.78
C TRP A 184 -1.56 -13.90 2.49
N ARG A 185 -0.41 -13.38 2.94
CA ARG A 185 0.59 -14.16 3.68
C ARG A 185 0.30 -14.22 5.18
N LYS A 186 0.62 -13.15 5.91
CA LYS A 186 0.43 -13.06 7.38
C LYS A 186 -0.44 -11.89 7.83
N GLY A 187 -0.32 -10.72 7.19
CA GLY A 187 -1.15 -9.56 7.52
C GLY A 187 -0.91 -8.97 8.91
N ILE A 188 0.32 -9.09 9.44
CA ILE A 188 0.70 -8.64 10.78
C ILE A 188 1.80 -7.59 10.72
N ILE A 189 1.98 -6.87 11.83
CA ILE A 189 3.09 -5.95 12.09
C ILE A 189 4.16 -6.71 12.87
N GLY A 190 5.44 -6.53 12.55
CA GLY A 190 6.56 -7.12 13.28
C GLY A 190 7.05 -8.46 12.76
N ASP A 191 6.57 -8.91 11.60
CA ASP A 191 7.03 -10.16 10.99
C ASP A 191 8.50 -10.11 10.55
N TRP A 192 9.04 -8.90 10.35
CA TRP A 192 10.44 -8.66 10.05
C TRP A 192 11.40 -9.34 11.03
N LYS A 193 11.02 -9.47 12.31
CA LYS A 193 11.80 -10.16 13.34
C LYS A 193 12.09 -11.63 13.04
N ASN A 194 11.28 -12.25 12.18
CA ASN A 194 11.46 -13.66 11.81
C ASN A 194 12.53 -13.88 10.74
N LEU A 195 12.97 -12.82 10.04
CA LEU A 195 14.01 -12.91 9.01
C LEU A 195 15.24 -12.06 9.33
N PHE A 196 15.07 -10.86 9.87
CA PHE A 196 16.18 -10.00 10.20
C PHE A 196 17.00 -10.60 11.34
N THR A 197 18.31 -10.78 11.11
CA THR A 197 19.26 -10.97 12.20
C THR A 197 19.46 -9.67 12.97
N VAL A 198 20.01 -9.75 14.19
CA VAL A 198 20.36 -8.55 14.98
C VAL A 198 21.29 -7.62 14.19
N ALA A 199 22.35 -8.18 13.58
CA ALA A 199 23.30 -7.40 12.78
C ALA A 199 22.65 -6.76 11.55
N GLN A 200 21.75 -7.46 10.86
CA GLN A 200 20.99 -6.89 9.73
C GLN A 200 20.08 -5.76 10.21
N ASN A 201 19.43 -5.94 11.35
CA ASN A 201 18.58 -4.92 11.94
C ASN A 201 19.37 -3.65 12.28
N GLU A 202 20.49 -3.77 12.97
CA GLU A 202 21.36 -2.64 13.32
C GLU A 202 21.86 -1.90 12.07
N LYS A 203 22.29 -2.64 11.05
CA LYS A 203 22.73 -2.06 9.77
C LYS A 203 21.60 -1.32 9.06
N PHE A 204 20.41 -1.90 9.05
CA PHE A 204 19.23 -1.26 8.48
C PHE A 204 18.83 -0.01 9.26
N ASP A 205 18.88 -0.03 10.59
CA ASP A 205 18.51 1.10 11.44
C ASP A 205 19.45 2.30 11.22
N GLN A 206 20.76 2.05 11.08
CA GLN A 206 21.73 3.09 10.73
C GLN A 206 21.44 3.72 9.37
N MET A 207 21.12 2.90 8.37
CA MET A 207 20.75 3.38 7.04
C MET A 207 19.46 4.18 7.08
N TYR A 208 18.45 3.69 7.81
CA TYR A 208 17.16 4.35 7.96
C TYR A 208 17.29 5.72 8.61
N GLU A 209 18.05 5.82 9.71
CA GLU A 209 18.30 7.09 10.41
C GLU A 209 18.95 8.13 9.48
N GLN A 210 19.91 7.71 8.65
CA GLN A 210 20.58 8.58 7.69
C GLN A 210 19.63 9.01 6.57
N GLU A 211 18.92 8.06 5.96
CA GLU A 211 18.08 8.30 4.79
C GLU A 211 16.79 9.06 5.08
N MET A 212 16.19 8.85 6.25
CA MET A 212 14.92 9.45 6.68
C MET A 212 15.09 10.65 7.60
N LYS A 213 16.31 11.16 7.75
CA LYS A 213 16.59 12.34 8.56
C LYS A 213 15.73 13.53 8.08
N GLY A 214 14.93 14.08 9.00
CA GLY A 214 14.05 15.22 8.72
C GLY A 214 12.71 14.89 8.09
N CYS A 215 12.36 13.60 7.97
CA CYS A 215 10.98 13.17 7.71
C CYS A 215 10.25 12.95 9.04
N ASP A 216 8.95 13.22 9.07
CA ASP A 216 8.15 13.16 10.30
C ASP A 216 7.33 11.87 10.40
N VAL A 217 7.21 11.10 9.31
CA VAL A 217 6.48 9.83 9.28
C VAL A 217 6.91 8.88 10.40
N GLN A 218 5.92 8.38 11.12
CA GLN A 218 6.10 7.40 12.20
C GLN A 218 5.52 6.05 11.80
N PHE A 219 6.27 4.99 12.09
CA PHE A 219 5.83 3.61 11.85
C PHE A 219 5.81 2.81 13.14
N THR A 220 4.82 1.93 13.25
CA THR A 220 4.80 0.90 14.29
C THR A 220 5.55 -0.34 13.76
N TYR A 221 6.59 -0.76 14.48
CA TYR A 221 7.38 -1.93 14.10
C TYR A 221 6.98 -3.19 14.88
N ASN A 222 6.16 -3.05 15.92
CA ASN A 222 5.72 -4.12 16.81
C ASN A 222 4.30 -3.84 17.27
N ALA A 223 3.40 -4.80 17.13
CA ALA A 223 2.04 -4.75 17.65
C ALA A 223 1.63 -6.13 18.19
#